data_AF-A0A6G3XEL0-F1
#
_entry.id   AF-A0A6G3XEL0-F1
#
_cell.length_a   1.000
_cell.length_b   1.000
_cell.length_c   1.000
_cell.angle_alpha   90.00
_cell.angle_beta   90.00
_cell.angle_gamma   90.00
#
_symmetry.space_group_name_H-M   'P 1'
#
loop_
_entity.id
_entity.type
_entity.pdbx_description
1 polymer ?
#
loop_
_entity_poly.entity_id
_entity_poly.type
_entity_poly.pdbx_seq_one_letter_code
_entity_poly.pdbx_strand_id
1 'polypeptide(L)'
;PPRQEPAAGVELRPGSDFADDPRPLFEADVEVTADEPGDITSELDDYEDWVTNTWRHPAFDQELSSVVLVDGKVAAFSAATTDGTR
;
A
#
# COMPACT_ATOMS: atom_id res chain seq x y z
N PRO A 1 20.20 -1.52 -16.26
CA PRO A 1 21.03 -2.02 -15.14
C PRO A 1 20.31 -3.23 -14.50
N PRO A 2 21.02 -4.20 -13.92
CA PRO A 2 20.38 -5.28 -13.16
C PRO A 2 19.75 -4.73 -11.87
N ARG A 3 18.73 -5.43 -11.37
CA ARG A 3 18.06 -5.06 -10.12
C ARG A 3 19.01 -5.23 -8.94
N GLN A 4 19.05 -4.25 -8.04
CA GLN A 4 19.87 -4.32 -6.83
C GLN A 4 19.16 -5.16 -5.75
N GLU A 5 19.96 -5.81 -4.92
CA GLU A 5 19.47 -6.51 -3.73
C GLU A 5 19.03 -5.50 -2.66
N PRO A 6 17.97 -5.77 -1.88
CA PRO A 6 17.60 -4.94 -0.75
C PRO A 6 18.69 -4.87 0.32
N ALA A 7 18.72 -3.77 1.08
CA ALA A 7 19.58 -3.66 2.25
C ALA A 7 19.16 -4.66 3.36
N ALA A 8 20.06 -4.92 4.31
CA ALA A 8 19.74 -5.78 5.46
C ALA A 8 18.52 -5.24 6.22
N GLY A 9 17.59 -6.12 6.57
CA GLY A 9 16.33 -5.76 7.24
C GLY A 9 15.25 -5.22 6.30
N VAL A 10 15.53 -5.07 4.99
CA VAL A 10 14.57 -4.62 3.99
C VAL A 10 14.05 -5.80 3.18
N GLU A 11 12.73 -5.92 3.09
CA GLU A 11 12.04 -6.91 2.26
C GLU A 11 11.17 -6.21 1.22
N LEU A 12 11.12 -6.73 -0.01
CA LEU A 12 10.09 -6.35 -0.98
C LEU A 12 9.13 -7.53 -1.16
N ARG A 13 7.84 -7.27 -0.97
CA ARG A 13 6.75 -8.25 -1.08
C ARG A 13 5.69 -7.77 -2.07
N PRO A 14 4.97 -8.67 -2.77
CA PRO A 14 3.78 -8.28 -3.50
C PRO A 14 2.69 -7.82 -2.52
N GLY A 15 1.75 -6.99 -2.99
CA GLY A 15 0.59 -6.59 -2.19
C GLY A 15 -0.28 -7.79 -1.79
N SER A 16 -0.35 -8.81 -2.64
CA SER A 16 -1.17 -10.02 -2.39
C SER A 16 -0.77 -10.82 -1.15
N ASP A 17 0.44 -10.66 -0.63
CA ASP A 17 0.85 -11.24 0.66
C ASP A 17 0.04 -10.67 1.85
N PHE A 18 -0.69 -9.58 1.65
CA PHE A 18 -1.55 -8.91 2.65
C PHE A 18 -3.05 -9.12 2.36
N ALA A 19 -3.43 -10.04 1.46
CA ALA A 19 -4.83 -10.27 1.09
C ALA A 19 -5.73 -10.63 2.29
N ASP A 20 -5.20 -11.41 3.24
CA ASP A 20 -5.92 -11.81 4.45
C ASP A 20 -6.04 -10.68 5.48
N ASP A 21 -5.07 -9.77 5.52
CA ASP A 21 -5.04 -8.63 6.43
C ASP A 21 -4.31 -7.41 5.81
N PRO A 22 -5.05 -6.48 5.17
CA PRO A 22 -4.46 -5.29 4.57
C PRO A 22 -4.28 -4.14 5.56
N ARG A 23 -4.56 -4.36 6.87
CA ARG A 23 -4.42 -3.33 7.92
C ARG A 23 -3.05 -2.64 7.91
N PRO A 24 -1.91 -3.32 7.72
CA PRO A 24 -0.61 -2.65 7.71
C PRO A 24 -0.45 -1.62 6.59
N LEU A 25 -1.12 -1.82 5.44
CA LEU A 25 -1.08 -0.85 4.35
C LEU A 25 -1.98 0.33 4.63
N PHE A 26 -3.17 0.10 5.21
CA PHE A 26 -4.03 1.18 5.67
C PHE A 26 -3.30 2.08 6.67
N GLU A 27 -2.65 1.50 7.69
CA GLU A 27 -1.91 2.29 8.69
C GLU A 27 -0.81 3.15 8.07
N ALA A 28 -0.09 2.62 7.08
CA ALA A 28 0.89 3.40 6.33
C ALA A 28 0.24 4.52 5.49
N ASP A 29 -0.92 4.26 4.88
CA ASP A 29 -1.67 5.25 4.09
C ASP A 29 -2.23 6.39 4.97
N VAL A 30 -2.67 6.06 6.19
CA VAL A 30 -3.09 7.05 7.21
C VAL A 30 -1.92 7.97 7.57
N GLU A 31 -0.74 7.40 7.86
CA GLU A 31 0.43 8.17 8.26
C GLU A 31 0.86 9.17 7.16
N VAL A 32 0.90 8.73 5.90
CA VAL A 32 1.31 9.61 4.79
C VAL A 32 0.23 10.61 4.41
N THR A 33 -1.06 10.26 4.51
CA THR A 33 -2.17 11.18 4.22
C THR A 33 -2.17 12.38 5.16
N ALA A 34 -1.80 12.18 6.43
CA ALA A 34 -1.73 13.25 7.42
C ALA A 34 -0.60 14.27 7.15
N ASP A 35 0.41 13.91 6.35
CA ASP A 35 1.53 14.80 5.98
C ASP A 35 1.22 15.66 4.75
N GLU A 36 0.13 15.38 4.03
CA GLU A 36 -0.24 16.12 2.81
C GLU A 36 -0.62 17.58 3.13
N PRO A 37 0.03 18.58 2.51
CA PRO A 37 -0.27 19.98 2.75
C PRO A 37 -1.61 20.38 2.11
N GLY A 38 -2.52 20.97 2.90
CA GLY A 38 -3.81 21.47 2.41
C GLY A 38 -4.44 22.53 3.32
N ASP A 39 -5.42 23.27 2.79
CA ASP A 39 -6.22 24.24 3.57
C ASP A 39 -7.13 23.56 4.61
N ILE A 40 -7.39 22.26 4.43
CA ILE A 40 -8.15 21.40 5.32
C ILE A 40 -7.27 20.19 5.60
N THR A 41 -7.25 19.72 6.85
CA THR A 41 -6.56 18.48 7.21
C THR A 41 -7.15 17.31 6.44
N SER A 42 -6.31 16.59 5.71
CA SER A 42 -6.64 15.30 5.12
C SER A 42 -6.57 14.24 6.22
N GLU A 43 -7.70 13.64 6.53
CA GLU A 43 -7.79 12.54 7.50
C GLU A 43 -8.30 11.30 6.77
N LEU A 44 -7.56 10.21 6.92
CA LEU A 44 -7.99 8.88 6.53
C LEU A 44 -8.16 8.07 7.82
N ASP A 45 -9.40 7.88 8.28
CA ASP A 45 -9.70 7.22 9.55
C ASP A 45 -10.68 6.04 9.42
N ASP A 46 -11.38 5.94 8.28
CA ASP A 46 -12.31 4.85 7.99
C ASP A 46 -11.65 3.71 7.21
N TYR A 47 -11.27 2.66 7.95
CA TYR A 47 -10.70 1.46 7.35
C TYR A 47 -11.66 0.69 6.45
N GLU A 48 -12.95 0.60 6.81
CA GLU A 48 -13.89 -0.22 6.03
C GLU A 48 -14.19 0.46 4.70
N ASP A 49 -14.24 1.79 4.69
CA ASP A 49 -14.31 2.58 3.46
C ASP A 49 -13.06 2.37 2.61
N TRP A 50 -11.86 2.48 3.20
CA TRP A 50 -10.60 2.23 2.49
C TRP A 50 -10.51 0.81 1.92
N VAL A 51 -10.92 -0.21 2.68
CA VAL A 51 -10.97 -1.59 2.18
C VAL A 51 -11.89 -1.71 0.98
N THR A 52 -13.03 -1.00 0.99
CA THR A 52 -14.03 -1.08 -0.08
C THR A 52 -13.58 -0.31 -1.33
N ASN A 53 -13.11 0.92 -1.16
CA ASN A 53 -12.85 1.85 -2.25
C ASN A 53 -11.41 1.85 -2.77
N THR A 54 -10.47 1.31 -1.99
CA THR A 54 -9.06 1.18 -2.36
C THR A 54 -8.69 -0.29 -2.54
N TRP A 55 -8.71 -1.07 -1.45
CA TRP A 55 -8.13 -2.42 -1.45
C TRP A 55 -8.89 -3.45 -2.29
N ARG A 56 -10.22 -3.40 -2.26
CA ARG A 56 -11.12 -4.27 -3.03
C ARG A 56 -11.64 -3.60 -4.29
N HIS A 57 -11.12 -2.43 -4.63
CA HIS A 57 -11.51 -1.75 -5.85
C HIS A 57 -11.22 -2.65 -7.07
N PRO A 58 -12.16 -2.83 -8.03
CA PRO A 58 -11.97 -3.78 -9.13
C PRO A 58 -10.74 -3.52 -10.00
N ALA A 59 -10.28 -2.26 -10.05
CA ALA A 59 -9.08 -1.88 -10.78
C ALA A 59 -7.79 -2.11 -9.98
N PHE A 60 -7.86 -2.29 -8.66
CA PHE A 60 -6.67 -2.44 -7.82
C PHE A 60 -6.08 -3.85 -8.00
N ASP A 61 -4.80 -3.91 -8.33
CA ASP A 61 -4.09 -5.15 -8.60
C ASP A 61 -3.08 -5.42 -7.48
N GLN A 62 -3.43 -6.37 -6.60
CA GLN A 62 -2.62 -6.74 -5.44
C GLN A 62 -1.32 -7.44 -5.84
N GLU A 63 -1.31 -8.20 -6.94
CA GLU A 63 -0.12 -8.91 -7.43
C GLU A 63 0.88 -7.93 -8.07
N LEU A 64 0.37 -6.90 -8.76
CA LEU A 64 1.19 -5.86 -9.38
C LEU A 64 1.67 -4.79 -8.38
N SER A 65 0.96 -4.64 -7.26
CA SER A 65 1.35 -3.74 -6.18
C SER A 65 2.56 -4.29 -5.41
N SER A 66 3.38 -3.40 -4.85
CA SER A 66 4.59 -3.80 -4.12
C SER A 66 4.69 -3.08 -2.77
N VAL A 67 5.15 -3.81 -1.76
CA VAL A 67 5.23 -3.36 -0.37
C VAL A 67 6.66 -3.55 0.12
N VAL A 68 7.25 -2.49 0.67
CA VAL A 68 8.57 -2.52 1.31
C VAL A 68 8.36 -2.65 2.81
N LEU A 69 8.98 -3.67 3.40
CA LEU A 69 9.09 -3.78 4.85
C LEU A 69 10.48 -3.42 5.33
N VAL A 70 10.55 -2.74 6.47
CA VAL A 70 11.77 -2.54 7.26
C VAL A 70 11.53 -3.15 8.64
N ASP A 71 12.32 -4.15 8.99
CA ASP A 71 12.19 -4.89 10.26
C ASP A 71 10.74 -5.39 10.50
N GLY A 72 10.09 -5.86 9.44
CA GLY A 72 8.73 -6.42 9.47
C GLY A 72 7.59 -5.39 9.49
N LYS A 73 7.87 -4.09 9.38
CA LYS A 73 6.85 -3.03 9.30
C LYS A 73 6.79 -2.44 7.90
N VAL A 74 5.59 -2.14 7.40
CA VAL A 74 5.42 -1.43 6.13
C VAL A 74 6.08 -0.06 6.24
N ALA A 75 7.04 0.20 5.35
CA ALA A 75 7.77 1.47 5.28
C ALA A 75 7.40 2.29 4.04
N ALA A 76 6.96 1.61 2.97
CA ALA A 76 6.46 2.23 1.75
C ALA A 76 5.68 1.18 0.94
N PHE A 77 4.78 1.63 0.08
CA PHE A 77 4.18 0.77 -0.94
C PHE A 77 3.96 1.54 -2.24
N SER A 78 3.78 0.80 -3.33
CA SER A 78 3.27 1.31 -4.60
C SER A 78 1.99 0.56 -4.94
N ALA A 79 0.90 1.30 -5.02
CA ALA A 79 -0.43 0.81 -5.38
C ALA A 79 -0.62 0.86 -6.90
N ALA A 80 -0.90 -0.29 -7.51
CA ALA A 80 -1.13 -0.40 -8.93
C ALA A 80 -2.64 -0.54 -9.23
N THR A 81 -3.13 0.26 -10.17
CA THR A 81 -4.47 0.09 -10.74
C THR A 81 -4.38 -0.19 -12.23
N THR A 82 -5.15 -1.16 -12.71
CA THR A 82 -5.22 -1.54 -14.12
C THR A 82 -6.66 -1.47 -14.64
N ASP A 83 -6.85 -1.40 -15.95
CA ASP A 83 -8.17 -1.50 -16.59
C ASP A 83 -8.71 -2.96 -16.61
N GLY A 84 -7.99 -3.90 -16.00
CA GLY A 84 -8.32 -5.32 -15.96
C GLY A 84 -8.05 -6.06 -17.28
N THR A 85 -8.34 -7.36 -17.33
CA THR A 85 -8.33 -8.10 -18.60
C THR A 85 -9.55 -7.72 -19.42
N ARG A 86 -9.33 -7.12 -20.59
CA ARG A 86 -10.37 -6.87 -21.59
C ARG A 86 -11.02 -8.16 -22.10
#